data_AF-A0A2T9ZYR9-F1
#
_entry.id   AF-A0A2T9ZYR9-F1
#
_cell.length_a   1.000
_cell.length_b   1.000
_cell.length_c   1.000
_cell.angle_alpha   90.00
_cell.angle_beta   90.00
_cell.angle_gamma   90.00
#
_symmetry.space_group_name_H-M   'P 1'
#
loop_
_entity.id
_entity.type
_entity.pdbx_description
1 polymer ?
#
loop_
_entity_poly.entity_id
_entity_poly.type
_entity_poly.pdbx_seq_one_letter_code
_entity_poly.pdbx_strand_id
1 'polypeptide(L)'
;MDRRIGISAIPSDPKSYLNEQQQLGLIHLREYGWTTFCVRHPSGDSATTILKNKHNKLLGILSEDGTLRLVQHLRVRDCRFEETADVENMVDSIKQQVKKYPLK
;
A
#
# COMPACT_ATOMS: atom_id res chain seq x y z
N MET A 1 -7.76 -21.78 -17.98
CA MET A 1 -7.89 -20.56 -17.14
C MET A 1 -8.17 -21.02 -15.72
N ASP A 2 -7.13 -21.19 -14.92
CA ASP A 2 -7.28 -21.63 -13.53
C ASP A 2 -7.85 -20.49 -12.69
N ARG A 3 -9.10 -20.65 -12.28
CA ARG A 3 -9.71 -19.79 -11.26
C ARG A 3 -9.02 -20.15 -9.94
N ARG A 4 -8.59 -19.15 -9.17
CA ARG A 4 -7.97 -19.30 -7.83
C ARG A 4 -9.00 -19.89 -6.84
N ILE A 5 -9.33 -21.17 -6.97
CA ILE A 5 -10.24 -21.88 -6.08
C ILE A 5 -9.41 -22.35 -4.88
N GLY A 6 -9.72 -21.83 -3.68
CA GLY A 6 -9.08 -22.26 -2.43
C GLY A 6 -7.85 -21.46 -1.99
N ILE A 7 -7.34 -20.52 -2.80
CA ILE A 7 -6.26 -19.61 -2.39
C ILE A 7 -6.91 -18.28 -1.96
N SER A 8 -6.80 -17.95 -0.67
CA SER A 8 -7.24 -16.64 -0.16
C SER A 8 -6.59 -15.53 -0.98
N ALA A 9 -7.36 -14.50 -1.34
CA ALA A 9 -6.86 -13.34 -2.08
C ALA A 9 -5.67 -12.67 -1.37
N ILE A 10 -5.58 -12.86 -0.05
CA ILE A 10 -4.44 -12.49 0.79
C ILE A 10 -3.83 -13.78 1.34
N PRO A 11 -2.60 -14.14 0.98
CA PRO A 11 -1.91 -15.30 1.54
C PRO A 11 -1.67 -15.17 3.04
N SER A 12 -1.75 -16.31 3.73
CA SER A 12 -1.46 -16.42 5.16
C SER A 12 0.03 -16.22 5.48
N ASP A 13 0.93 -16.57 4.55
CA ASP A 13 2.36 -16.32 4.67
C ASP A 13 2.91 -15.49 3.49
N PRO A 14 3.15 -14.18 3.67
CA PRO A 14 3.74 -13.32 2.64
C PRO A 14 5.14 -13.77 2.18
N LYS A 15 5.88 -14.53 3.00
CA LYS A 15 7.22 -15.02 2.62
C LYS A 15 7.17 -16.07 1.52
N SER A 16 6.06 -16.80 1.40
CA SER A 16 5.86 -17.80 0.34
C SER A 16 5.87 -17.21 -1.08
N TYR A 17 5.80 -15.88 -1.21
CA TYR A 17 5.86 -15.16 -2.49
C TYR A 17 7.26 -14.68 -2.86
N LEU A 18 8.22 -14.84 -1.95
CA LEU A 18 9.59 -14.39 -2.16
C LEU A 18 10.45 -15.56 -2.59
N ASN A 19 11.19 -15.38 -3.68
CA ASN A 19 12.26 -16.31 -4.04
C ASN A 19 13.42 -16.23 -3.03
N GLU A 20 14.38 -17.14 -3.12
CA GLU A 20 15.51 -17.22 -2.19
C GLU A 20 16.34 -15.92 -2.13
N GLN A 21 16.65 -15.32 -3.28
CA GLN A 21 17.43 -14.08 -3.36
C GLN A 21 16.68 -12.90 -2.69
N GLN A 22 15.37 -12.83 -2.90
CA GLN A 22 14.50 -11.86 -2.22
C GLN A 22 14.47 -12.08 -0.71
N GLN A 23 14.44 -13.32 -0.24
CA GLN A 23 14.48 -13.61 1.19
C GLN A 23 15.81 -13.16 1.81
N LEU A 24 16.94 -13.45 1.16
CA LEU A 24 18.27 -13.01 1.59
C LEU A 24 18.39 -11.48 1.60
N GLY A 25 17.99 -10.82 0.51
CA GLY A 25 17.98 -9.36 0.43
C GLY A 25 17.11 -8.73 1.51
N LEU A 26 15.92 -9.28 1.76
CA LEU A 26 15.01 -8.77 2.78
C LEU A 26 15.57 -8.91 4.20
N ILE A 27 16.34 -9.96 4.51
CA ILE A 27 17.00 -10.12 5.82
C ILE A 27 17.90 -8.91 6.10
N HIS A 28 18.77 -8.55 5.15
CA HIS A 28 19.67 -7.39 5.29
C HIS A 28 18.89 -6.07 5.31
N LEU A 29 17.91 -5.90 4.43
CA LEU A 29 17.13 -4.67 4.34
C LEU A 29 16.31 -4.38 5.62
N ARG A 30 15.91 -5.41 6.38
CA ARG A 30 15.22 -5.26 7.66
C ARG A 30 16.06 -4.53 8.70
N GLU A 31 17.39 -4.71 8.69
CA GLU A 31 18.30 -4.02 9.59
C GLU A 31 18.25 -2.50 9.37
N TYR A 32 18.01 -2.07 8.13
CA TYR A 32 17.83 -0.67 7.73
C TYR A 32 16.36 -0.20 7.79
N GLY A 33 15.49 -0.98 8.41
CA GLY A 33 14.10 -0.62 8.68
C GLY A 33 13.13 -0.86 7.51
N TRP A 34 13.51 -1.62 6.50
CA TRP A 34 12.60 -2.02 5.42
C TRP A 34 11.81 -3.28 5.79
N THR A 35 10.50 -3.25 5.57
CA THR A 35 9.63 -4.40 5.78
C THR A 35 8.68 -4.59 4.60
N THR A 36 8.22 -5.83 4.39
CA THR A 36 7.22 -6.13 3.37
C THR A 36 5.94 -5.37 3.67
N PHE A 37 5.48 -4.56 2.72
CA PHE A 37 4.24 -3.81 2.82
C PHE A 37 3.10 -4.53 2.09
N CYS A 38 3.33 -4.95 0.85
CA CYS A 38 2.40 -5.79 0.11
C CYS A 38 3.11 -6.53 -1.02
N VAL A 39 2.50 -7.64 -1.47
CA VAL A 39 2.91 -8.36 -2.68
C VAL A 39 1.76 -8.25 -3.68
N ARG A 40 2.06 -7.75 -4.88
CA ARG A 40 1.12 -7.71 -5.99
C ARG A 40 1.41 -8.82 -6.97
N HIS A 41 0.37 -9.59 -7.30
CA HIS A 41 0.47 -10.67 -8.29
C HIS A 41 -0.54 -10.43 -9.42
N PRO A 42 -0.15 -9.68 -10.47
CA PRO A 42 -0.96 -9.56 -11.68
C PRO A 42 -1.15 -10.95 -12.30
N SER A 43 -2.25 -11.13 -13.03
CA SER A 43 -2.46 -12.38 -13.77
C SER A 43 -1.52 -12.42 -14.97
N GLY A 44 -0.53 -13.32 -14.95
CA GLY A 44 0.40 -13.53 -16.07
C GLY A 44 1.77 -12.87 -15.95
N ASP A 45 1.98 -12.01 -14.94
CA ASP A 45 3.28 -11.37 -14.67
C ASP A 45 3.90 -11.87 -13.36
N SER A 46 5.19 -11.60 -13.17
CA SER A 46 5.89 -11.92 -11.92
C SER A 46 5.38 -11.07 -10.75
N ALA A 47 5.42 -11.65 -9.55
CA ALA A 47 4.96 -11.00 -8.35
C ALA A 47 5.86 -9.80 -8.00
N THR A 48 5.26 -8.63 -7.81
CA THR A 48 5.96 -7.42 -7.38
C THR A 48 5.85 -7.27 -5.86
N THR A 49 6.98 -7.37 -5.18
CA THR A 49 7.06 -7.15 -3.72
C THR A 49 7.38 -5.70 -3.42
N ILE A 50 6.48 -5.03 -2.70
CA ILE A 50 6.65 -3.65 -2.24
C ILE A 50 7.13 -3.67 -0.80
N LEU A 51 8.20 -2.93 -0.53
CA LEU A 51 8.73 -2.67 0.81
C LEU A 51 8.40 -1.25 1.25
N LYS A 52 8.26 -1.07 2.56
CA LYS A 52 8.13 0.23 3.21
C LYS A 52 9.24 0.39 4.23
N ASN A 53 9.86 1.56 4.26
CA ASN A 53 10.81 1.91 5.29
C ASN A 53 10.09 2.56 6.49
N LYS A 54 10.33 2.04 7.69
CA LYS A 54 9.69 2.53 8.92
C LYS A 54 10.16 3.93 9.34
N HIS A 55 11.35 4.35 8.93
CA HIS A 55 11.97 5.60 9.39
C HIS A 55 11.53 6.82 8.57
N ASN A 56 11.47 6.70 7.24
CA ASN A 56 11.27 7.83 6.33
C ASN A 56 10.00 7.71 5.46
N LYS A 57 9.16 6.69 5.71
CA LYS A 57 7.93 6.39 4.96
C LYS A 57 8.16 6.17 3.45
N LEU A 58 9.40 5.96 3.00
CA LEU A 58 9.69 5.65 1.61
C LEU A 58 9.17 4.27 1.24
N LEU A 59 8.86 4.12 -0.05
CA LEU A 59 8.50 2.85 -0.65
C LEU A 59 9.54 2.43 -1.68
N GLY A 60 9.71 1.13 -1.83
CA GLY A 60 10.57 0.55 -2.85
C GLY A 60 10.07 -0.82 -3.27
N ILE A 61 10.66 -1.33 -4.35
CA ILE A 61 10.39 -2.64 -4.88
C ILE A 61 11.56 -3.55 -4.55
N LEU A 62 11.27 -4.72 -4.00
CA LEU A 62 12.23 -5.80 -3.85
C LEU A 62 12.28 -6.60 -5.15
N SER A 63 13.34 -6.38 -5.91
CA SER A 63 13.57 -7.04 -7.20
C SER A 63 13.85 -8.53 -7.00
N GLU A 64 13.72 -9.33 -8.06
CA GLU A 64 13.92 -10.78 -8.01
C GLU A 64 15.35 -11.20 -7.62
N ASP A 65 16.33 -10.31 -7.78
CA ASP A 65 17.73 -10.48 -7.37
C ASP A 65 18.00 -10.08 -5.92
N GLY A 66 16.97 -9.72 -5.14
CA GLY A 66 17.11 -9.29 -3.76
C GLY A 66 17.50 -7.82 -3.57
N THR A 67 17.63 -7.04 -4.65
CA THR A 67 17.97 -5.62 -4.56
C THR A 67 16.73 -4.74 -4.33
N LEU A 68 16.91 -3.69 -3.51
CA LEU A 68 15.90 -2.65 -3.31
C LEU A 68 16.00 -1.58 -4.39
N ARG A 69 14.90 -1.37 -5.12
CA ARG A 69 14.75 -0.24 -6.04
C ARG A 69 13.82 0.80 -5.44
N LEU A 70 14.32 2.01 -5.19
CA LEU A 70 13.49 3.13 -4.75
C LEU A 70 12.64 3.63 -5.90
N VAL A 71 11.34 3.82 -5.66
CA VAL A 71 10.40 4.26 -6.70
C VAL A 71 9.75 5.56 -6.27
N GLN A 72 10.10 6.65 -6.93
CA GLN A 72 9.62 8.00 -6.58
C GLN A 72 8.11 8.21 -6.86
N HIS A 73 7.54 7.43 -7.77
CA HIS A 73 6.15 7.58 -8.21
C HIS A 73 5.20 6.52 -7.63
N LEU A 74 5.67 5.69 -6.69
CA LEU A 74 4.81 4.70 -6.05
C LEU A 74 3.93 5.40 -5.00
N ARG A 75 2.60 5.27 -5.15
CA ARG A 75 1.63 5.84 -4.21
C ARG A 75 0.67 4.76 -3.70
N VAL A 76 0.46 4.74 -2.40
CA VAL A 76 -0.62 3.96 -1.79
C VAL A 76 -1.85 4.85 -1.79
N ARG A 77 -2.96 4.39 -2.38
CA ARG A 77 -4.23 5.10 -2.27
C ARG A 77 -4.73 4.91 -0.84
N ASP A 78 -4.99 6.00 -0.14
CA ASP A 78 -5.66 5.94 1.15
C ASP A 78 -7.17 6.06 0.92
N CYS A 79 -7.90 4.96 1.11
CA CYS A 79 -9.34 4.92 0.90
C CYS A 79 -10.11 5.79 1.92
N ARG A 80 -9.46 6.25 2.99
CA ARG A 80 -10.07 7.04 4.07
C ARG A 80 -10.06 8.54 3.81
N PHE A 81 -9.27 9.02 2.85
CA PHE A 81 -9.16 10.45 2.55
C PHE A 81 -10.37 11.02 1.82
N GLU A 82 -11.06 10.20 1.03
CA GLU A 82 -12.30 10.63 0.35
C GLU A 82 -13.41 10.91 1.38
N GLU A 83 -13.52 10.05 2.40
CA GLU A 83 -14.54 10.18 3.45
C GLU A 83 -14.37 11.45 4.30
N THR A 84 -13.13 11.87 4.60
CA THR A 84 -12.88 13.09 5.39
C THR A 84 -13.11 14.37 4.60
N ALA A 85 -12.76 14.39 3.31
CA ALA A 85 -12.98 15.54 2.44
C ALA A 85 -14.48 15.78 2.20
N ASP A 86 -15.25 14.70 2.05
CA ASP A 86 -16.70 14.78 1.89
C ASP A 86 -17.39 15.30 3.15
N VAL A 87 -16.92 14.90 4.34
CA VAL A 87 -17.43 15.42 5.63
C VAL A 87 -17.11 16.91 5.79
N GLU A 88 -15.89 17.35 5.49
CA GLU A 88 -15.51 18.76 5.56
C GLU A 88 -16.35 19.63 4.61
N ASN A 89 -16.53 19.19 3.36
CA ASN A 89 -17.37 19.87 2.37
C ASN A 89 -18.85 19.95 2.80
N MET A 90 -19.37 18.90 3.44
CA MET A 90 -20.73 18.87 3.96
C MET A 90 -20.91 19.83 5.14
N VAL A 91 -19.94 19.86 6.06
CA VAL A 91 -19.94 20.77 7.22
C VAL A 91 -19.89 22.23 6.78
N ASP A 92 -19.08 22.55 5.77
CA ASP A 92 -18.98 23.91 5.25
C ASP A 92 -20.24 24.35 4.51
N SER A 93 -20.91 23.42 3.81
CA SER A 93 -22.23 23.67 3.20
C SER A 93 -23.30 24.00 4.26
N ILE A 94 -23.31 23.26 5.38
CA ILE A 94 -24.24 23.50 6.50
C ILE A 94 -23.97 24.86 7.15
N LYS A 95 -22.70 25.20 7.41
CA LYS A 95 -22.32 26.50 7.99
C LYS A 95 -22.75 27.68 7.11
N GLN A 96 -22.64 27.55 5.79
CA GLN A 96 -23.10 28.58 4.86
C GLN A 96 -24.62 28.73 4.87
N GLN A 97 -25.36 27.62 5.00
CA GLN A 97 -26.83 27.64 5.05
C GLN A 97 -27.36 28.26 6.34
N VAL A 98 -26.73 27.97 7.49
CA VAL A 98 -27.08 28.58 8.79
C VAL A 98 -26.78 30.09 8.81
N LYS A 99 -25.68 30.53 8.19
CA LYS A 99 -25.39 31.97 8.03
C LYS A 99 -26.41 32.70 7.16
N LYS A 100 -27.02 32.00 6.18
CA LYS A 100 -27.98 32.59 5.23
C LYS A 100 -29.39 32.73 5.81
N TYR A 101 -29.73 31.97 6.85
CA TYR A 101 -31.02 32.03 7.54
C TYR A 101 -30.82 32.01 9.07
N PRO A 102 -30.39 33.13 9.67
CA PRO A 102 -30.37 33.24 11.12
C PRO A 102 -31.82 33.18 11.63
N LEU A 103 -32.11 32.23 12.52
CA LEU A 103 -33.36 32.20 13.27
C LEU A 103 -33.49 33.52 14.05
N LYS A 104 -34.57 34.26 13.79
CA LYS A 104 -34.94 35.49 14.50
C LYS A 104 -35.37 35.19 15.93
#